data_AF-A0A9D7YAV5-F1
#
_entry.id   AF-A0A9D7YAV5-F1
#
_cell.length_a   1.000
_cell.length_b   1.000
_cell.length_c   1.000
_cell.angle_alpha   90.00
_cell.angle_beta   90.00
_cell.angle_gamma   90.00
#
_symmetry.space_group_name_H-M   'P 1'
#
loop_
_entity.id
_entity.type
_entity.pdbx_description
1 polymer ?
#
loop_
_entity_poly.entity_id
_entity_poly.type
_entity_poly.pdbx_seq_one_letter_code
_entity_poly.pdbx_strand_id
1 'polypeptide(L)'
;MNKLIVTLIAFLCLVNANAQTNNADVFIFPITNYITAANDSITVVQVEMPNSTFVLEEKQMGLVKHNFSNNKTDTANIGWGRCQLIKGNYYYFGIRLYNKSIKPVASDLLYTKFNYPAKYKGRLYNLVKKAVYFERVTEGKFYDFETPLSLTETNEQSIIDSLVADIKFTGKAMKAQMDEQTIKGGIFDGKQLFETMQVITADNVKDFIDYVIVRPSKYAGHTWKISKLLQPGWLVKHQG
;
A
#
# COMPACT_ATOMS: atom_id res chain seq x y z
N MET A 1 -46.24 21.38 -32.67
CA MET A 1 -45.16 20.38 -32.46
C MET A 1 -44.01 20.88 -31.57
N ASN A 2 -43.63 22.17 -31.58
CA ASN A 2 -42.47 22.66 -30.81
C ASN A 2 -42.62 22.63 -29.28
N LYS A 3 -43.84 22.66 -28.72
CA LYS A 3 -44.03 22.67 -27.27
C LYS A 3 -43.75 21.31 -26.61
N LEU A 4 -44.04 20.20 -27.29
CA LEU A 4 -43.84 18.84 -26.75
C LEU A 4 -42.35 18.46 -26.68
N ILE A 5 -41.55 18.93 -27.63
CA ILE A 5 -40.10 18.69 -27.68
C ILE A 5 -39.38 19.46 -26.57
N VAL A 6 -39.82 20.70 -26.28
CA VAL A 6 -39.24 21.51 -25.21
C VAL A 6 -39.53 20.92 -23.82
N THR A 7 -40.71 20.34 -23.61
CA THR A 7 -41.06 19.69 -22.33
C THR A 7 -40.27 18.39 -22.11
N LEU A 8 -39.98 17.62 -23.17
CA LEU A 8 -39.20 16.38 -23.07
C LEU A 8 -37.72 16.66 -22.74
N ILE A 9 -37.15 17.74 -23.29
CA ILE A 9 -35.76 18.16 -22.99
C ILE A 9 -35.65 18.69 -21.56
N ALA A 10 -36.64 19.44 -21.07
CA ALA A 10 -36.67 19.91 -19.69
C ALA A 10 -36.78 18.75 -18.67
N PHE A 11 -37.46 17.66 -19.02
CA PHE A 11 -37.56 16.47 -18.16
C PHE A 11 -36.25 15.66 -18.11
N LEU A 12 -35.50 15.61 -19.22
CA LEU A 12 -34.17 14.97 -19.28
C LEU A 12 -33.08 15.75 -18.50
N CYS A 13 -33.24 17.06 -18.31
CA CYS A 13 -32.33 17.87 -17.49
C CYS A 13 -32.60 17.79 -15.98
N LEU A 14 -33.75 17.26 -15.55
CA LEU A 14 -34.12 17.10 -14.14
C LEU A 14 -33.72 15.74 -13.56
N VAL A 15 -33.22 14.83 -14.39
CA VAL A 15 -32.51 13.65 -13.90
C VAL A 15 -31.16 14.15 -13.41
N ASN A 16 -31.14 14.61 -12.15
CA ASN A 16 -29.89 14.76 -11.42
C ASN A 16 -29.16 13.44 -11.57
N ALA A 17 -28.12 13.45 -12.41
CA ALA A 17 -27.05 12.49 -12.34
C ALA A 17 -26.50 12.66 -10.92
N ASN A 18 -27.05 11.89 -9.98
CA ASN A 18 -26.33 11.53 -8.77
C ASN A 18 -25.13 10.76 -9.29
N ALA A 19 -24.08 11.50 -9.65
CA ALA A 19 -22.75 10.96 -9.75
C ALA A 19 -22.54 10.30 -8.40
N GLN A 20 -22.63 8.97 -8.35
CA GLN A 20 -22.14 8.22 -7.20
C GLN A 20 -20.72 8.71 -7.00
N THR A 21 -20.49 9.49 -5.95
CA THR A 21 -19.17 9.81 -5.45
C THR A 21 -18.58 8.50 -4.97
N ASN A 22 -18.06 7.72 -5.91
CA ASN A 22 -17.29 6.51 -5.65
C ASN A 22 -15.95 6.97 -5.05
N ASN A 23 -16.00 7.39 -3.79
CA ASN A 23 -14.84 7.78 -2.99
C ASN A 23 -14.02 6.55 -2.54
N ALA A 24 -14.38 5.35 -3.02
CA ALA A 24 -13.72 4.10 -2.70
C ALA A 24 -12.39 3.99 -3.45
N ASP A 25 -11.32 3.91 -2.67
CA ASP A 25 -9.97 3.62 -3.15
C ASP A 25 -9.71 2.11 -3.12
N VAL A 26 -8.74 1.61 -3.90
CA VAL A 26 -8.32 0.21 -3.80
C VAL A 26 -7.32 0.08 -2.65
N PHE A 27 -7.69 -0.73 -1.67
CA PHE A 27 -6.84 -1.10 -0.54
C PHE A 27 -6.28 -2.51 -0.74
N ILE A 28 -5.09 -2.73 -0.18
CA ILE A 28 -4.39 -4.01 -0.17
C ILE A 28 -4.40 -4.54 1.26
N PHE A 29 -4.76 -5.81 1.42
CA PHE A 29 -4.71 -6.52 2.70
C PHE A 29 -3.91 -7.82 2.53
N PRO A 30 -2.90 -8.07 3.39
CA PRO A 30 -2.23 -9.36 3.42
C PRO A 30 -3.19 -10.47 3.84
N ILE A 31 -3.14 -11.60 3.15
CA ILE A 31 -3.88 -12.80 3.49
C ILE A 31 -3.21 -13.48 4.70
N THR A 32 -4.02 -13.93 5.65
CA THR A 32 -3.57 -14.66 6.84
C THR A 32 -3.11 -16.09 6.49
N ASN A 33 -2.73 -16.88 7.49
CA ASN A 33 -2.45 -18.31 7.29
C ASN A 33 -3.72 -19.17 7.15
N TYR A 34 -4.93 -18.61 7.31
CA TYR A 34 -6.17 -19.34 7.09
C TYR A 34 -6.50 -19.38 5.59
N ILE A 35 -6.18 -20.52 4.96
CA ILE A 35 -6.41 -20.79 3.54
C ILE A 35 -6.97 -22.21 3.44
N THR A 36 -8.17 -22.38 2.88
CA THR A 36 -8.80 -23.69 2.73
C THR A 36 -9.43 -23.88 1.36
N ALA A 37 -9.24 -25.06 0.77
CA ALA A 37 -9.88 -25.39 -0.51
C ALA A 37 -11.36 -25.73 -0.27
N ALA A 38 -12.26 -24.97 -0.90
CA ALA A 38 -13.68 -25.36 -0.96
C ALA A 38 -13.92 -26.42 -2.04
N ASN A 39 -13.17 -26.32 -3.15
CA ASN A 39 -13.05 -27.32 -4.21
C ASN A 39 -11.81 -27.01 -5.08
N ASP A 40 -11.59 -27.77 -6.15
CA ASP A 40 -10.42 -27.63 -7.03
C ASP A 40 -10.23 -26.23 -7.63
N SER A 41 -11.32 -25.47 -7.78
CA SER A 41 -11.35 -24.17 -8.47
C SER A 41 -11.60 -22.99 -7.53
N ILE A 42 -11.97 -23.25 -6.27
CA ILE A 42 -12.31 -22.22 -5.28
C ILE A 42 -11.51 -22.45 -3.99
N THR A 43 -10.78 -21.42 -3.58
CA THR A 43 -10.06 -21.38 -2.29
C THR A 43 -10.65 -20.27 -1.44
N VAL A 44 -10.92 -20.56 -0.17
CA VAL A 44 -11.30 -19.56 0.82
C VAL A 44 -10.03 -19.01 1.45
N VAL A 45 -9.88 -17.69 1.43
CA VAL A 45 -8.78 -16.97 2.08
C VAL A 45 -9.36 -16.03 3.12
N GLN A 46 -8.60 -15.73 4.17
CA GLN A 46 -9.01 -14.80 5.22
C GLN A 46 -8.08 -13.58 5.25
N VAL A 47 -8.68 -12.40 5.39
CA VAL A 47 -7.98 -11.17 5.76
C VAL A 47 -8.45 -10.70 7.14
N GLU A 48 -7.54 -10.11 7.90
CA GLU A 48 -7.80 -9.52 9.21
C GLU A 48 -7.76 -8.01 9.11
N MET A 49 -8.84 -7.36 9.55
CA MET A 49 -8.90 -5.91 9.69
C MET A 49 -8.33 -5.51 11.05
N PRO A 50 -7.63 -4.37 11.14
CA PRO A 50 -6.99 -3.95 12.39
C PRO A 50 -8.00 -3.62 13.49
N ASN A 51 -9.21 -3.20 13.14
CA ASN A 51 -10.31 -2.97 14.07
C ASN A 51 -11.67 -3.29 13.41
N SER A 52 -12.72 -3.34 14.23
CA SER A 52 -14.09 -3.62 13.79
C SER A 52 -14.82 -2.40 13.22
N THR A 53 -14.25 -1.19 13.36
CA THR A 53 -14.81 0.05 12.82
C THR A 53 -14.68 0.09 11.30
N PHE A 54 -13.64 -0.54 10.76
CA PHE A 54 -13.41 -0.67 9.33
C PHE A 54 -14.08 -1.91 8.78
N VAL A 55 -15.15 -1.72 8.00
CA VAL A 55 -15.98 -2.81 7.51
C VAL A 55 -15.87 -2.95 5.99
N LEU A 56 -15.47 -4.14 5.52
CA LEU A 56 -15.67 -4.55 4.13
C LEU A 56 -17.10 -5.08 3.99
N GLU A 57 -17.74 -4.80 2.87
CA GLU A 57 -19.13 -5.22 2.66
C GLU A 57 -19.22 -6.72 2.31
N GLU A 58 -20.32 -7.37 2.68
CA GLU A 58 -20.62 -8.68 2.12
C GLU A 58 -20.69 -8.61 0.60
N LYS A 59 -20.25 -9.68 -0.08
CA LYS A 59 -20.17 -9.77 -1.55
C LYS A 59 -19.19 -8.77 -2.19
N GLN A 60 -18.46 -7.98 -1.41
CA GLN A 60 -17.42 -7.10 -1.93
C GLN A 60 -16.37 -7.89 -2.71
N MET A 61 -16.01 -7.38 -3.88
CA MET A 61 -15.09 -8.05 -4.81
C MET A 61 -13.64 -7.93 -4.37
N GLY A 62 -12.87 -9.01 -4.47
CA GLY A 62 -11.45 -9.05 -4.18
C GLY A 62 -10.65 -9.70 -5.31
N LEU A 63 -9.46 -9.18 -5.58
CA LEU A 63 -8.47 -9.74 -6.49
C LEU A 63 -7.25 -10.18 -5.67
N VAL A 64 -6.81 -11.42 -5.85
CA VAL A 64 -5.66 -11.97 -5.13
C VAL A 64 -4.45 -12.03 -6.06
N LYS A 65 -3.30 -11.56 -5.57
CA LYS A 65 -2.01 -11.62 -6.25
C LYS A 65 -0.95 -12.17 -5.33
N HIS A 66 0.07 -12.79 -5.92
CA HIS A 66 1.26 -13.13 -5.14
C HIS A 66 1.89 -11.88 -4.56
N ASN A 67 2.34 -11.99 -3.32
CA ASN A 67 3.21 -10.98 -2.73
C ASN A 67 4.63 -11.18 -3.26
N PHE A 68 5.36 -10.08 -3.42
CA PHE A 68 6.73 -10.15 -3.89
C PHE A 68 7.63 -10.80 -2.84
N SER A 69 8.18 -11.97 -3.18
CA SER A 69 9.44 -12.47 -2.67
C SER A 69 10.55 -12.19 -3.68
N ASN A 70 11.83 -12.34 -3.29
CA ASN A 70 13.03 -11.91 -4.04
C ASN A 70 13.20 -12.45 -5.49
N ASN A 71 12.20 -13.12 -6.07
CA ASN A 71 12.20 -13.65 -7.43
C ASN A 71 11.35 -12.78 -8.38
N LYS A 72 11.82 -12.60 -9.62
CA LYS A 72 11.25 -11.66 -10.63
C LYS A 72 9.82 -11.98 -11.12
N THR A 73 9.19 -13.05 -10.64
CA THR A 73 7.89 -13.57 -11.13
C THR A 73 6.69 -13.25 -10.23
N ASP A 74 6.89 -12.46 -9.17
CA ASP A 74 6.13 -12.63 -7.94
C ASP A 74 5.07 -11.55 -7.65
N THR A 75 4.32 -11.18 -8.69
CA THR A 75 3.05 -10.40 -8.54
C THR A 75 1.94 -10.91 -9.45
N ALA A 76 2.01 -12.19 -9.84
CA ALA A 76 1.04 -12.81 -10.71
C ALA A 76 -0.36 -12.77 -10.07
N ASN A 77 -1.38 -12.56 -10.90
CA ASN A 77 -2.76 -12.67 -10.46
C ASN A 77 -3.08 -14.15 -10.19
N ILE A 78 -3.56 -14.47 -8.99
CA ILE A 78 -3.91 -15.83 -8.60
C ILE A 78 -5.38 -16.12 -8.92
N GLY A 79 -6.27 -15.17 -8.60
CA GLY A 79 -7.70 -15.35 -8.75
C GLY A 79 -8.48 -14.14 -8.26
N TRP A 80 -9.79 -14.24 -8.34
CA TRP A 80 -10.71 -13.21 -7.88
C TRP A 80 -11.91 -13.85 -7.21
N GLY A 81 -12.60 -13.08 -6.36
CA GLY A 81 -13.72 -13.60 -5.60
C GLY A 81 -14.49 -12.52 -4.89
N ARG A 82 -15.31 -12.95 -3.95
CA ARG A 82 -16.11 -12.06 -3.12
C ARG A 82 -16.02 -12.42 -1.65
N CYS A 83 -16.19 -11.45 -0.78
CA CYS A 83 -16.39 -11.68 0.64
C CYS A 83 -17.69 -12.47 0.86
N GLN A 84 -17.61 -13.63 1.50
CA GLN A 84 -18.76 -14.53 1.73
C GLN A 84 -19.17 -14.56 3.20
N LEU A 85 -18.25 -14.24 4.11
CA LEU A 85 -18.49 -14.29 5.55
C LEU A 85 -17.64 -13.24 6.26
N ILE A 86 -18.24 -12.59 7.25
CA ILE A 86 -17.58 -11.64 8.15
C ILE A 86 -17.78 -12.15 9.58
N LYS A 87 -16.69 -12.33 10.33
CA LYS A 87 -16.75 -12.76 11.73
C LYS A 87 -15.79 -11.91 12.57
N GLY A 88 -16.34 -10.91 13.26
CA GLY A 88 -15.53 -9.92 13.96
C GLY A 88 -14.63 -9.18 12.97
N ASN A 89 -13.32 -9.19 13.22
CA ASN A 89 -12.33 -8.54 12.36
C ASN A 89 -11.85 -9.43 11.19
N TYR A 90 -12.38 -10.65 11.05
CA TYR A 90 -11.97 -11.59 10.02
C TYR A 90 -12.96 -11.66 8.86
N TYR A 91 -12.45 -11.50 7.64
CA TYR A 91 -13.23 -11.46 6.41
C TYR A 91 -12.79 -12.59 5.49
N TYR A 92 -13.73 -13.43 5.09
CA TYR A 92 -13.47 -14.65 4.34
C TYR A 92 -13.91 -14.48 2.90
N PHE A 93 -12.94 -14.54 1.99
CA PHE A 93 -13.17 -14.39 0.56
C PHE A 93 -13.13 -15.76 -0.13
N GLY A 94 -14.19 -16.09 -0.88
CA GLY A 94 -14.20 -17.25 -1.76
C GLY A 94 -13.57 -16.89 -3.10
N ILE A 95 -12.33 -17.30 -3.35
CA ILE A 95 -11.50 -16.95 -4.50
C ILE A 95 -11.58 -18.03 -5.57
N ARG A 96 -12.12 -17.67 -6.73
CA ARG A 96 -12.03 -18.45 -7.95
C ARG A 96 -10.64 -18.27 -8.58
N LEU A 97 -9.92 -19.37 -8.73
CA LEU A 97 -8.56 -19.35 -9.26
C LEU A 97 -8.57 -19.18 -10.78
N TYR A 98 -7.65 -18.38 -11.31
CA TYR A 98 -7.40 -18.30 -12.76
C TYR A 98 -6.74 -19.58 -13.28
N ASN A 99 -5.80 -20.12 -12.49
CA ASN A 99 -5.12 -21.38 -12.75
C ASN A 99 -5.20 -22.26 -11.50
N LYS A 100 -5.72 -23.48 -11.64
CA LYS A 100 -5.90 -24.41 -10.51
C LYS A 100 -4.58 -24.84 -9.86
N SER A 101 -3.47 -24.79 -10.58
CA SER A 101 -2.13 -25.15 -10.09
C SER A 101 -1.47 -24.03 -9.28
N ILE A 102 -1.98 -22.80 -9.38
CA ILE A 102 -1.48 -21.65 -8.62
C ILE A 102 -2.46 -21.40 -7.47
N LYS A 103 -1.99 -21.63 -6.25
CA LYS A 103 -2.81 -21.48 -5.03
C LYS A 103 -2.35 -20.25 -4.24
N PRO A 104 -3.27 -19.54 -3.57
CA PRO A 104 -2.90 -18.52 -2.60
C PRO A 104 -2.05 -19.11 -1.48
N VAL A 105 -1.09 -18.32 -1.00
CA VAL A 105 -0.29 -18.61 0.19
C VAL A 105 -0.42 -17.48 1.21
N ALA A 106 0.02 -17.73 2.44
CA ALA A 106 0.02 -16.70 3.47
C ALA A 106 0.83 -15.48 3.01
N SER A 107 0.38 -14.29 3.42
CA SER A 107 0.94 -12.99 3.03
C SER A 107 0.78 -12.59 1.57
N ASP A 108 0.14 -13.39 0.71
CA ASP A 108 -0.36 -12.93 -0.58
C ASP A 108 -1.33 -11.75 -0.40
N LEU A 109 -1.53 -10.98 -1.47
CA LEU A 109 -2.17 -9.68 -1.39
C LEU A 109 -3.61 -9.74 -1.92
N LEU A 110 -4.58 -9.39 -1.07
CA LEU A 110 -5.97 -9.16 -1.47
C LEU A 110 -6.18 -7.67 -1.77
N TYR A 111 -6.52 -7.37 -3.03
CA TYR A 111 -6.89 -6.03 -3.49
C TYR A 111 -8.41 -5.91 -3.51
N THR A 112 -8.95 -4.90 -2.84
CA THR A 112 -10.40 -4.67 -2.82
C THR A 112 -10.72 -3.18 -2.71
N LYS A 113 -11.90 -2.77 -3.21
CA LYS A 113 -12.37 -1.39 -3.03
C LYS A 113 -12.70 -1.17 -1.56
N PHE A 114 -12.27 -0.06 -0.99
CA PHE A 114 -12.53 0.25 0.40
C PHE A 114 -12.84 1.74 0.58
N ASN A 115 -13.93 2.02 1.30
CA ASN A 115 -14.33 3.39 1.61
C ASN A 115 -13.65 3.83 2.90
N TYR A 116 -12.43 4.33 2.79
CA TYR A 116 -11.63 4.79 3.93
C TYR A 116 -11.93 6.27 4.24
N PRO A 117 -12.36 6.63 5.47
CA PRO A 117 -12.76 7.98 5.82
C PRO A 117 -11.56 8.91 6.15
N ALA A 118 -10.58 8.98 5.25
CA ALA A 118 -9.42 9.87 5.40
C ALA A 118 -9.77 11.30 4.97
N LYS A 119 -9.50 12.27 5.85
CA LYS A 119 -9.67 13.69 5.54
C LYS A 119 -8.57 14.24 4.63
N TYR A 120 -7.35 13.72 4.77
CA TYR A 120 -6.18 14.10 4.00
C TYR A 120 -5.58 12.85 3.34
N LYS A 121 -5.51 12.85 2.00
CA LYS A 121 -5.01 11.73 1.19
C LYS A 121 -3.58 11.94 0.71
N GLY A 122 -2.68 12.25 1.65
CA GLY A 122 -1.24 12.48 1.41
C GLY A 122 -0.43 11.21 1.11
N ARG A 123 0.89 11.31 1.22
CA ARG A 123 1.83 10.21 0.94
C ARG A 123 1.61 9.00 1.87
N LEU A 124 1.43 9.23 3.16
CA LEU A 124 1.23 8.15 4.13
C LEU A 124 -0.10 7.42 3.89
N TYR A 125 -1.16 8.14 3.54
CA TYR A 125 -2.41 7.50 3.10
C TYR A 125 -2.18 6.56 1.90
N ASN A 126 -1.39 7.01 0.92
CA ASN A 126 -1.07 6.22 -0.25
C ASN A 126 -0.16 5.01 0.04
N LEU A 127 0.64 5.04 1.10
CA LEU A 127 1.39 3.88 1.59
C LEU A 127 0.47 2.90 2.35
N VAL A 128 -0.36 3.42 3.27
CA VAL A 128 -1.29 2.60 4.08
C VAL A 128 -2.26 1.84 3.20
N LYS A 129 -2.85 2.47 2.18
CA LYS A 129 -3.76 1.78 1.24
C LYS A 129 -3.07 0.64 0.48
N LYS A 130 -1.74 0.64 0.39
CA LYS A 130 -0.95 -0.41 -0.25
C LYS A 130 -0.38 -1.42 0.76
N ALA A 131 -0.79 -1.36 2.02
CA ALA A 131 -0.21 -2.12 3.13
C ALA A 131 1.33 -2.00 3.19
N VAL A 132 1.85 -0.80 2.95
CA VAL A 132 3.29 -0.50 3.13
C VAL A 132 3.47 0.28 4.41
N TYR A 133 4.27 -0.27 5.33
CA TYR A 133 4.58 0.37 6.61
C TYR A 133 6.08 0.56 6.76
N PHE A 134 6.49 1.66 7.39
CA PHE A 134 7.86 1.84 7.82
C PHE A 134 7.99 1.63 9.32
N GLU A 135 9.07 0.95 9.71
CA GLU A 135 9.47 0.75 11.10
C GLU A 135 10.82 1.41 11.39
N ARG A 136 10.97 1.83 12.64
CA ARG A 136 12.19 2.41 13.19
C ARG A 136 13.29 1.36 13.26
N VAL A 137 14.55 1.81 13.25
CA VAL A 137 15.67 0.89 13.44
C VAL A 137 15.62 0.20 14.82
N THR A 138 15.17 0.94 15.83
CA THR A 138 15.06 0.56 17.26
C THR A 138 13.74 -0.12 17.64
N GLU A 139 12.93 -0.55 16.65
CA GLU A 139 11.58 -1.12 16.83
C GLU A 139 10.43 -0.09 16.88
N GLY A 140 9.24 -0.55 16.48
CA GLY A 140 8.02 0.25 16.37
C GLY A 140 7.80 0.85 14.98
N LYS A 141 6.52 0.98 14.58
CA LYS A 141 6.12 1.60 13.31
C LYS A 141 6.09 3.13 13.42
N PHE A 142 6.36 3.82 12.32
CA PHE A 142 6.16 5.27 12.23
C PHE A 142 4.69 5.66 12.12
N TYR A 143 3.89 4.77 11.53
CA TYR A 143 2.47 4.93 11.31
C TYR A 143 1.83 3.55 11.15
N ASP A 144 0.52 3.49 11.34
CA ASP A 144 -0.32 2.30 11.25
C ASP A 144 -1.48 2.51 10.27
N PHE A 145 -2.40 1.55 10.24
CA PHE A 145 -3.56 1.61 9.35
C PHE A 145 -4.51 2.76 9.69
N GLU A 146 -4.59 3.17 10.96
CA GLU A 146 -5.52 4.20 11.45
C GLU A 146 -4.96 5.62 11.31
N THR A 147 -3.65 5.76 11.22
CA THR A 147 -2.96 7.05 11.12
C THR A 147 -3.59 8.01 10.09
N PRO A 148 -4.05 7.58 8.90
CA PRO A 148 -4.71 8.46 7.95
C PRO A 148 -6.05 9.09 8.41
N LEU A 149 -6.67 8.61 9.49
CA LEU A 149 -7.91 9.19 10.05
C LEU A 149 -7.70 10.60 10.60
N SER A 150 -6.54 10.83 11.23
CA SER A 150 -6.16 12.09 11.87
C SER A 150 -5.07 12.85 11.11
N LEU A 151 -4.72 12.38 9.91
CA LEU A 151 -3.61 12.92 9.14
C LEU A 151 -3.96 14.32 8.62
N THR A 152 -2.97 15.20 8.70
CA THR A 152 -2.95 16.55 8.13
C THR A 152 -1.60 16.71 7.42
N GLU A 153 -1.46 17.76 6.60
CA GLU A 153 -0.16 18.06 5.97
C GLU A 153 0.95 18.26 7.01
N THR A 154 0.66 18.97 8.11
CA THR A 154 1.62 19.20 9.21
C THR A 154 2.02 17.91 9.91
N ASN A 155 1.05 17.03 10.22
CA ASN A 155 1.34 15.77 10.90
C ASN A 155 2.06 14.78 9.97
N GLU A 156 1.71 14.76 8.67
CA GLU A 156 2.44 13.98 7.67
C GLU A 156 3.90 14.45 7.57
N GLN A 157 4.14 15.77 7.55
CA GLN A 157 5.50 16.32 7.55
C GLN A 157 6.28 15.93 8.81
N SER A 158 5.66 15.98 10.00
CA SER A 158 6.31 15.55 11.25
C SER A 158 6.72 14.06 11.25
N ILE A 159 5.90 13.19 10.63
CA ILE A 159 6.26 11.79 10.44
C ILE A 159 7.42 11.65 9.44
N ILE A 160 7.42 12.42 8.36
CA ILE A 160 8.55 12.45 7.39
C ILE A 160 9.84 12.93 8.06
N ASP A 161 9.77 13.96 8.90
CA ASP A 161 10.94 14.46 9.63
C ASP A 161 11.46 13.40 10.63
N SER A 162 10.55 12.63 11.23
CA SER A 162 10.91 11.48 12.08
C SER A 162 11.60 10.37 11.28
N LEU A 163 11.18 10.10 10.05
CA LEU A 163 11.86 9.17 9.14
C LEU A 163 13.28 9.66 8.82
N VAL A 164 13.44 10.94 8.47
CA VAL A 164 14.75 11.57 8.24
C VAL A 164 15.65 11.40 9.46
N ALA A 165 15.13 11.66 10.66
CA ALA A 165 15.89 11.53 11.90
C ALA A 165 16.39 10.10 12.14
N ASP A 166 15.55 9.08 11.90
CA ASP A 166 15.94 7.66 12.04
C ASP A 166 17.01 7.24 11.03
N ILE A 167 16.93 7.76 9.81
CA ILE A 167 17.96 7.54 8.78
C ILE A 167 19.29 8.16 9.21
N LYS A 168 19.28 9.42 9.66
CA LYS A 168 20.49 10.12 10.15
C LYS A 168 21.09 9.41 11.35
N PHE A 169 20.25 9.00 12.30
CA PHE A 169 20.65 8.21 13.46
C PHE A 169 21.33 6.90 13.05
N THR A 170 20.71 6.15 12.13
CA THR A 170 21.27 4.89 11.62
C THR A 170 22.60 5.13 10.90
N GLY A 171 22.69 6.15 10.04
CA GLY A 171 23.93 6.49 9.34
C GLY A 171 25.08 6.82 10.29
N LYS A 172 24.80 7.64 11.32
CA LYS A 172 25.78 7.96 12.37
C LYS A 172 26.23 6.72 13.14
N ALA A 173 25.29 5.85 13.53
CA ALA A 173 25.60 4.63 14.27
C ALA A 173 26.42 3.63 13.45
N MET A 174 26.07 3.44 12.17
CA MET A 174 26.78 2.51 11.28
C MET A 174 28.18 3.00 10.93
N LYS A 175 28.38 4.31 10.70
CA LYS A 175 29.71 4.88 10.46
C LYS A 175 30.70 4.62 11.59
N ALA A 176 30.22 4.47 12.83
CA ALA A 176 31.07 4.15 13.98
C ALA A 176 31.42 2.66 14.09
N GLN A 177 30.74 1.78 13.35
CA GLN A 177 30.83 0.33 13.49
C GLN A 177 31.41 -0.38 12.28
N MET A 178 31.33 0.22 11.09
CA MET A 178 31.76 -0.40 9.84
C MET A 178 32.38 0.62 8.88
N ASP A 179 33.22 0.10 7.98
CA ASP A 179 33.84 0.90 6.93
C ASP A 179 32.81 1.51 6.00
N GLU A 180 33.11 2.74 5.59
CA GLU A 180 32.28 3.52 4.68
C GLU A 180 32.10 2.80 3.35
N GLN A 181 30.86 2.76 2.85
CA GLN A 181 30.53 2.10 1.60
C GLN A 181 30.19 3.13 0.53
N THR A 182 30.68 2.94 -0.69
CA THR A 182 30.30 3.79 -1.81
C THR A 182 28.95 3.35 -2.39
N ILE A 183 28.05 4.31 -2.56
CA ILE A 183 26.74 4.11 -3.17
C ILE A 183 26.93 3.85 -4.67
N LYS A 184 26.27 2.80 -5.17
CA LYS A 184 26.23 2.48 -6.61
C LYS A 184 24.84 2.82 -7.16
N GLY A 185 24.78 3.80 -8.04
CA GLY A 185 23.59 4.21 -8.77
C GLY A 185 22.96 5.53 -8.31
N GLY A 186 22.56 6.30 -9.33
CA GLY A 186 21.82 7.57 -9.43
C GLY A 186 22.07 8.76 -8.50
N ILE A 187 21.06 9.32 -7.81
CA ILE A 187 21.10 10.70 -7.26
C ILE A 187 22.24 10.91 -6.26
N PHE A 188 22.71 9.84 -5.61
CA PHE A 188 23.90 9.87 -4.77
C PHE A 188 24.96 8.85 -5.24
N ASP A 189 24.97 8.49 -6.52
CA ASP A 189 25.99 7.61 -7.10
C ASP A 189 27.40 8.14 -6.80
N GLY A 190 28.30 7.24 -6.42
CA GLY A 190 29.67 7.56 -6.07
C GLY A 190 29.86 8.30 -4.74
N LYS A 191 28.78 8.65 -4.02
CA LYS A 191 28.88 9.23 -2.68
C LYS A 191 29.07 8.16 -1.61
N GLN A 192 29.57 8.59 -0.46
CA GLN A 192 29.71 7.73 0.72
C GLN A 192 28.36 7.54 1.42
N LEU A 193 28.01 6.29 1.72
CA LEU A 193 26.69 5.87 2.18
C LEU A 193 26.28 6.52 3.49
N PHE A 194 27.08 6.37 4.55
CA PHE A 194 26.75 6.86 5.88
C PHE A 194 26.83 8.38 5.98
N GLU A 195 27.70 9.02 5.20
CA GLU A 195 27.71 10.48 5.05
C GLU A 195 26.43 10.97 4.39
N THR A 196 26.02 10.30 3.30
CA THR A 196 24.78 10.62 2.59
C THR A 196 23.55 10.44 3.49
N MET A 197 23.49 9.36 4.27
CA MET A 197 22.42 9.14 5.26
C MET A 197 22.34 10.28 6.30
N GLN A 198 23.47 10.86 6.70
CA GLN A 198 23.52 11.96 7.68
C GLN A 198 23.06 13.31 7.11
N VAL A 199 23.20 13.53 5.81
CA VAL A 199 22.79 14.79 5.14
C VAL A 199 21.44 14.69 4.42
N ILE A 200 20.74 13.56 4.53
CA ILE A 200 19.46 13.36 3.85
C ILE A 200 18.41 14.39 4.28
N THR A 201 17.58 14.82 3.34
CA THR A 201 16.53 15.82 3.55
C THR A 201 15.13 15.19 3.53
N ALA A 202 14.14 15.94 4.00
CA ALA A 202 12.74 15.54 3.90
C ALA A 202 12.29 15.33 2.45
N ASP A 203 12.80 16.15 1.51
CA ASP A 203 12.47 16.00 0.09
C ASP A 203 13.01 14.69 -0.49
N ASN A 204 14.22 14.28 -0.11
CA ASN A 204 14.75 12.98 -0.51
C ASN A 204 13.88 11.82 0.01
N VAL A 205 13.35 11.93 1.23
CA VAL A 205 12.44 10.94 1.81
C VAL A 205 11.07 10.97 1.10
N LYS A 206 10.56 12.15 0.74
CA LYS A 206 9.31 12.28 -0.03
C LYS A 206 9.42 11.64 -1.41
N ASP A 207 10.50 11.91 -2.14
CA ASP A 207 10.77 11.31 -3.46
C ASP A 207 10.85 9.78 -3.37
N PHE A 208 11.49 9.28 -2.31
CA PHE A 208 11.53 7.86 -1.99
C PHE A 208 10.11 7.31 -1.73
N ILE A 209 9.31 7.98 -0.91
CA ILE A 209 7.94 7.53 -0.65
C ILE A 209 7.13 7.49 -1.95
N ASP A 210 7.25 8.50 -2.81
CA ASP A 210 6.54 8.57 -4.09
C ASP A 210 6.93 7.41 -5.01
N TYR A 211 8.20 7.05 -5.07
CA TYR A 211 8.62 5.85 -5.82
C TYR A 211 8.06 4.56 -5.20
N VAL A 212 7.95 4.44 -3.87
CA VAL A 212 7.35 3.24 -3.21
C VAL A 212 5.91 3.11 -3.72
N ILE A 213 5.18 4.23 -3.68
CA ILE A 213 3.76 4.30 -4.03
C ILE A 213 3.52 3.85 -5.47
N VAL A 214 4.36 4.27 -6.42
CA VAL A 214 4.20 3.89 -7.84
C VAL A 214 4.75 2.49 -8.16
N ARG A 215 5.48 1.85 -7.24
CA ARG A 215 5.97 0.47 -7.39
C ARG A 215 5.43 -0.47 -6.31
N PRO A 216 4.09 -0.58 -6.15
CA PRO A 216 3.49 -1.42 -5.11
C PRO A 216 3.92 -2.88 -5.22
N SER A 217 4.23 -3.36 -6.42
CA SER A 217 4.66 -4.73 -6.65
C SER A 217 5.87 -5.15 -5.82
N LYS A 218 6.76 -4.22 -5.45
CA LYS A 218 7.98 -4.55 -4.69
C LYS A 218 7.83 -4.40 -3.18
N TYR A 219 6.83 -3.63 -2.73
CA TYR A 219 6.78 -3.11 -1.36
C TYR A 219 5.49 -3.43 -0.62
N ALA A 220 4.40 -3.70 -1.34
CA ALA A 220 3.07 -3.90 -0.76
C ALA A 220 3.04 -5.12 0.17
N GLY A 221 2.25 -5.01 1.24
CA GLY A 221 2.06 -6.08 2.22
C GLY A 221 3.24 -6.32 3.16
N HIS A 222 4.24 -5.45 3.16
CA HIS A 222 5.45 -5.58 3.98
C HIS A 222 5.63 -4.38 4.92
N THR A 223 6.27 -4.64 6.05
CA THR A 223 6.80 -3.61 6.95
C THR A 223 8.31 -3.53 6.76
N TRP A 224 8.83 -2.33 6.54
CA TRP A 224 10.23 -2.13 6.15
C TRP A 224 10.97 -1.20 7.12
N LYS A 225 12.19 -1.57 7.49
CA LYS A 225 13.14 -0.61 8.09
C LYS A 225 13.57 0.37 7.01
N ILE A 226 13.14 1.63 7.13
CA ILE A 226 13.44 2.64 6.09
C ILE A 226 14.95 2.81 5.87
N SER A 227 15.73 2.73 6.95
CA SER A 227 17.19 2.83 6.91
C SER A 227 17.86 1.67 6.16
N LYS A 228 17.22 0.50 6.08
CA LYS A 228 17.69 -0.64 5.28
C LYS A 228 17.31 -0.53 3.81
N LEU A 229 16.18 0.10 3.48
CA LEU A 229 15.75 0.29 2.09
C LEU A 229 16.56 1.35 1.35
N LEU A 230 17.14 2.32 2.07
CA LEU A 230 17.99 3.35 1.49
C LEU A 230 19.37 2.85 1.07
N GLN A 231 19.79 1.69 1.56
CA GLN A 231 20.90 0.91 1.04
C GLN A 231 20.32 -0.06 0.00
N PRO A 232 20.76 -0.22 -1.26
CA PRO A 232 21.53 0.60 -2.19
C PRO A 232 20.84 0.61 -3.59
N GLY A 233 19.51 0.60 -3.66
CA GLY A 233 18.75 0.43 -4.93
C GLY A 233 17.89 1.62 -5.36
N TRP A 234 17.69 2.57 -4.47
CA TRP A 234 16.75 3.70 -4.63
C TRP A 234 17.38 4.95 -5.18
N LEU A 235 18.68 5.03 -4.98
CA LEU A 235 19.45 6.12 -5.44
C LEU A 235 19.69 5.97 -6.93
N VAL A 236 19.20 4.97 -7.67
CA VAL A 236 19.40 4.84 -9.13
C VAL A 236 18.56 5.85 -9.93
N LYS A 237 19.21 6.59 -10.83
CA LYS A 237 18.64 7.63 -11.67
C LYS A 237 17.83 6.91 -12.71
N HIS A 238 16.51 6.96 -12.61
CA HIS A 238 15.67 6.54 -13.71
C HIS A 238 15.45 7.77 -14.58
N GLN A 239 16.35 7.96 -15.56
CA GLN A 239 15.97 8.67 -16.76
C GLN A 239 14.82 7.89 -17.39
N GLY A 240 13.71 8.61 -17.66
CA GLY A 240 12.68 8.13 -18.57
C GLY A 240 13.23 7.99 -19.99
#